data_AF-A0A6I0SF75-F1
#
_entry.id   AF-A0A6I0SF75-F1
#
_cell.length_a   1.000
_cell.length_b   1.000
_cell.length_c   1.000
_cell.angle_alpha   90.00
_cell.angle_beta   90.00
_cell.angle_gamma   90.00
#
_symmetry.space_group_name_H-M   'P 1'
#
loop_
_entity.id
_entity.type
_entity.pdbx_description
1 polymer ?
#
loop_
_entity_poly.entity_id
_entity_poly.type
_entity_poly.pdbx_seq_one_letter_code
_entity_poly.pdbx_strand_id
1 'polypeptide(L)'
;MKKRVKSLLVPYIIWNVVYLLLYWLIGQDRILFSEVPHLFDGKLTFIQFIVTLFIKPLDGPLWFIRNLFVMVVLSPVLYYIIVRTRYLMPFSLLLFTQVIHSPIIESLLWFSFGISFAINNFDFLYFCRRNLVFSIFVALLSVVFDYFVYSRTNNHISSYFSIFKIMSVLGIGYLCVEKHRQWASIKVLNESSFTIYAYHGLIILLLPPYIYRTVCGVFEGVILTYFISIVLIISIGLILSILINKSKVARMLLCGR
;
A
#
# COMPACT_ATOMS: atom_id res chain seq x y z
N MET A 1 -21.51 9.12 1.08
CA MET A 1 -20.20 9.67 1.50
C MET A 1 -20.02 9.83 3.02
N LYS A 2 -21.00 10.32 3.80
CA LYS A 2 -20.84 10.64 5.25
C LYS A 2 -20.26 9.52 6.15
N LYS A 3 -20.59 8.25 5.93
CA LYS A 3 -20.06 7.12 6.73
C LYS A 3 -18.60 6.76 6.42
N ARG A 4 -18.17 6.90 5.15
CA ARG A 4 -16.81 6.54 4.70
C ARG A 4 -15.74 7.56 5.12
N VAL A 5 -16.13 8.83 5.24
CA VAL A 5 -15.23 9.89 5.74
C VAL A 5 -14.89 9.62 7.21
N LYS A 6 -15.87 9.37 8.07
CA LYS A 6 -15.59 9.06 9.49
C LYS A 6 -14.82 7.76 9.69
N SER A 7 -15.11 6.71 8.91
CA SER A 7 -14.46 5.39 9.05
C SER A 7 -13.03 5.34 8.52
N LEU A 8 -12.55 6.34 7.78
CA LEU A 8 -11.18 6.34 7.22
C LEU A 8 -10.37 7.55 7.68
N LEU A 9 -11.00 8.71 7.86
CA LEU A 9 -10.30 9.94 8.21
C LEU A 9 -9.82 9.90 9.67
N VAL A 10 -10.63 9.37 10.58
CA VAL A 10 -10.26 9.25 11.99
C VAL A 10 -9.05 8.32 12.15
N PRO A 11 -9.05 7.09 11.60
CA PRO A 11 -7.85 6.27 11.58
C PRO A 11 -6.64 6.96 10.94
N TYR A 12 -6.82 7.62 9.80
CA TYR A 12 -5.73 8.33 9.11
C TYR A 12 -5.07 9.38 10.02
N ILE A 13 -5.86 10.21 10.70
CA ILE A 13 -5.33 11.24 11.59
C ILE A 13 -4.59 10.59 12.76
N ILE A 14 -5.16 9.56 13.37
CA ILE A 14 -4.59 8.92 14.55
C ILE A 14 -3.28 8.20 14.21
N TRP A 15 -3.21 7.49 13.08
CA TRP A 15 -1.97 6.85 12.64
C TRP A 15 -0.86 7.85 12.33
N ASN A 16 -1.16 9.01 11.74
CA ASN A 16 -0.17 10.09 11.56
C ASN A 16 0.32 10.65 12.91
N VAL A 17 -0.55 10.79 13.91
CA VAL A 17 -0.16 11.23 15.26
C VAL A 17 0.69 10.18 15.96
N VAL A 18 0.34 8.89 15.85
CA VAL A 18 1.15 7.78 16.38
C VAL A 18 2.54 7.78 15.74
N TYR A 19 2.62 7.98 14.42
CA TYR A 19 3.90 8.08 13.71
C TYR A 19 4.74 9.26 14.23
N LEU A 20 4.14 10.44 14.40
CA LEU A 20 4.80 11.62 14.94
C LEU A 20 5.33 11.37 16.37
N LEU A 21 4.53 10.74 17.23
CA LEU A 21 4.94 10.42 18.60
C LEU A 21 6.11 9.43 18.63
N LEU A 22 6.07 8.39 17.78
CA LEU A 22 7.18 7.43 17.67
C LEU A 22 8.46 8.09 17.16
N TYR A 23 8.34 8.96 16.15
CA TYR A 23 9.46 9.74 15.65
C TYR A 23 10.09 10.60 16.77
N TRP A 24 9.25 11.27 17.57
CA TRP A 24 9.72 12.06 18.71
C TRP A 24 10.41 11.21 19.79
N LEU A 25 9.88 10.02 20.10
CA LEU A 25 10.43 9.11 21.12
C LEU A 25 11.74 8.44 20.70
N ILE A 26 11.91 8.08 19.43
CA ILE A 26 13.10 7.36 18.94
C ILE A 26 14.27 8.33 18.69
N GLY A 27 13.97 9.61 18.48
CA GLY A 27 14.95 10.69 18.32
C GLY A 27 15.32 10.97 16.86
N GLN A 28 15.59 12.24 16.57
CA GLN A 28 15.87 12.77 15.23
C GLN A 28 17.19 12.25 14.63
N ASP A 29 18.17 11.96 15.49
CA ASP A 29 19.54 11.63 15.07
C ASP A 29 19.72 10.16 14.64
N ARG A 30 18.67 9.34 14.74
CA ARG A 30 18.72 7.96 14.27
C ARG A 30 18.39 7.95 12.77
N ILE A 31 19.41 7.60 11.98
CA ILE A 31 19.45 7.36 10.51
C ILE A 31 18.18 6.67 9.94
N LEU A 32 17.42 5.96 10.77
CA LEU A 32 16.19 5.23 10.45
C LEU A 32 15.03 6.12 9.95
N PHE A 33 15.07 7.44 10.15
CA PHE A 33 14.03 8.38 9.70
C PHE A 33 14.56 9.57 8.87
N SER A 34 15.67 9.40 8.16
CA SER A 34 16.31 10.48 7.37
C SER A 34 15.45 11.02 6.22
N GLU A 35 14.43 10.28 5.77
CA GLU A 35 13.47 10.74 4.76
C GLU A 35 12.31 11.56 5.35
N VAL A 36 12.19 11.61 6.68
CA VAL A 36 11.21 12.46 7.34
C VAL A 36 11.75 13.89 7.25
N PRO A 37 11.07 14.80 6.54
CA PRO A 37 11.55 16.18 6.39
C PRO A 37 11.81 16.76 7.77
N HIS A 38 12.82 17.64 7.85
CA HIS A 38 13.25 18.55 8.93
C HIS A 38 12.10 19.20 9.74
N LEU A 39 11.22 18.39 10.33
CA LEU A 39 9.96 18.77 10.94
C LEU A 39 10.17 19.53 12.23
N PHE A 40 11.37 19.37 12.79
CA PHE A 40 11.77 19.90 14.08
C PHE A 40 13.04 20.76 14.00
N ASP A 41 13.53 21.08 12.80
CA ASP A 41 14.67 21.99 12.60
C ASP A 41 14.36 23.46 12.99
N GLY A 42 13.19 23.73 13.58
CA GLY A 42 12.76 25.06 14.01
C GLY A 42 12.44 26.03 12.87
N LYS A 43 12.60 25.62 11.60
CA LYS A 43 12.40 26.46 10.41
C LYS A 43 10.99 26.41 9.83
N LEU A 44 10.12 25.51 10.33
CA LEU A 44 8.75 25.37 9.82
C LEU A 44 7.77 26.23 10.61
N THR A 45 6.94 26.96 9.89
CA THR A 45 5.75 27.60 10.48
C THR A 45 4.73 26.55 10.92
N PHE A 46 3.85 26.90 11.88
CA PHE A 46 2.78 26.00 12.33
C PHE A 46 1.91 25.47 11.18
N ILE A 47 1.62 26.32 10.18
CA ILE A 47 0.85 25.90 9.00
C ILE A 47 1.65 24.88 8.17
N GLN A 48 2.94 25.13 7.93
CA GLN A 48 3.78 24.18 7.20
C GLN A 48 3.92 22.85 7.95
N PHE A 49 3.96 22.89 9.29
CA PHE A 49 3.96 21.69 10.13
C PHE A 49 2.68 20.86 9.93
N ILE A 50 1.51 21.48 10.03
CA ILE A 50 0.21 20.81 9.80
C ILE A 50 0.09 20.26 8.37
N VAL A 51 0.51 21.04 7.37
CA VAL A 51 0.54 20.60 5.96
C VAL A 51 1.48 19.40 5.81
N THR A 52 2.65 19.43 6.43
CA THR A 52 3.61 18.32 6.33
C THR A 52 3.03 17.08 7.00
N LEU A 53 2.47 17.20 8.21
CA LEU A 53 1.94 16.06 8.95
C LEU A 53 0.74 15.37 8.26
N PHE A 54 -0.17 16.13 7.64
CA PHE A 54 -1.42 15.56 7.12
C PHE A 54 -1.57 15.60 5.60
N ILE A 55 -0.83 16.45 4.88
CA ILE A 55 -0.86 16.51 3.41
C ILE A 55 0.33 15.74 2.83
N LYS A 56 1.49 15.68 3.51
CA LYS A 56 2.61 14.79 3.16
C LYS A 56 2.80 13.73 4.26
N PRO A 57 1.86 12.78 4.40
CA PRO A 57 1.84 11.88 5.55
C PRO A 57 3.20 11.23 5.76
N LEU A 58 3.63 11.26 7.02
CA LEU A 58 4.95 10.78 7.43
C LEU A 58 5.09 9.28 7.27
N ASP A 59 3.97 8.57 7.43
CA ASP A 59 3.92 7.15 7.19
C ASP A 59 3.72 6.86 5.70
N GLY A 60 4.71 6.17 5.13
CA GLY A 60 4.78 5.78 3.73
C GLY A 60 3.44 5.28 3.17
N PRO A 61 2.76 4.27 3.73
CA PRO A 61 1.54 3.76 3.11
C PRO A 61 0.35 4.74 3.14
N LEU A 62 0.27 5.67 4.10
CA LEU A 62 -0.92 6.50 4.30
C LEU A 62 -1.17 7.52 3.18
N TRP A 63 -0.18 7.82 2.31
CA TRP A 63 -0.38 8.69 1.14
C TRP A 63 -1.48 8.16 0.22
N PHE A 64 -1.65 6.84 0.15
CA PHE A 64 -2.68 6.24 -0.69
C PHE A 64 -4.09 6.51 -0.14
N ILE A 65 -4.29 6.46 1.19
CA ILE A 65 -5.57 6.85 1.81
C ILE A 65 -5.89 8.33 1.54
N ARG A 66 -4.88 9.21 1.67
CA ARG A 66 -5.02 10.64 1.35
C ARG A 66 -5.51 10.83 -0.09
N ASN A 67 -4.86 10.18 -1.04
CA ASN A 67 -5.23 10.27 -2.45
C ASN A 67 -6.62 9.67 -2.70
N LEU A 68 -6.97 8.57 -2.02
CA LEU A 68 -8.30 7.98 -2.12
C LEU A 68 -9.41 8.95 -1.72
N PHE A 69 -9.22 9.78 -0.69
CA PHE A 69 -10.19 10.84 -0.37
C PHE A 69 -10.37 11.83 -1.51
N VAL A 70 -9.27 12.30 -2.10
CA VAL A 70 -9.30 13.21 -3.25
C VAL A 70 -10.03 12.56 -4.42
N MET A 71 -9.73 11.30 -4.72
CA MET A 71 -10.38 10.57 -5.82
C MET A 71 -11.88 10.34 -5.57
N VAL A 72 -12.29 10.09 -4.32
CA VAL A 72 -13.71 9.96 -3.97
C VAL A 72 -14.45 11.30 -4.16
N VAL A 73 -13.83 12.43 -3.81
CA VAL A 73 -14.41 13.76 -4.06
C VAL A 73 -14.48 14.05 -5.56
N LEU A 74 -13.45 13.69 -6.31
CA LEU A 74 -13.39 13.85 -7.77
C LEU A 74 -14.25 12.82 -8.53
N SER A 75 -14.76 11.79 -7.85
CA SER A 75 -15.47 10.69 -8.50
C SER A 75 -16.64 11.09 -9.41
N PRO A 76 -17.44 12.14 -9.14
CA PRO A 76 -18.51 12.56 -10.07
C PRO A 76 -17.95 13.06 -11.41
N VAL A 77 -16.84 13.81 -11.38
CA VAL A 77 -16.17 14.32 -12.57
C VAL A 77 -15.53 13.15 -13.33
N LEU A 78 -14.81 12.27 -12.62
CA LEU A 78 -14.19 11.08 -13.22
C LEU A 78 -15.23 10.17 -13.86
N TYR A 79 -16.39 9.97 -13.21
CA TYR A 79 -17.50 9.20 -13.76
C TYR A 79 -17.97 9.78 -15.10
N TYR A 80 -18.19 11.09 -15.18
CA TYR A 80 -18.66 11.74 -16.41
C TYR A 80 -17.69 11.61 -17.58
N ILE A 81 -16.38 11.64 -17.30
CA ILE A 81 -15.33 11.42 -18.30
C ILE A 81 -15.30 9.95 -18.72
N ILE A 82 -15.26 9.04 -17.75
CA ILE A 82 -15.08 7.60 -17.97
C ILE A 82 -16.28 6.98 -18.69
N VAL A 83 -17.50 7.44 -18.45
CA VAL A 83 -18.68 6.98 -19.21
C VAL A 83 -18.49 7.17 -20.72
N ARG A 84 -17.80 8.25 -21.13
CA ARG A 84 -17.51 8.52 -22.56
C ARG A 84 -16.30 7.78 -23.07
N THR A 85 -15.21 7.78 -22.31
CA THR A 85 -13.93 7.21 -22.76
C THR A 85 -13.84 5.69 -22.53
N ARG A 86 -14.72 5.13 -21.70
CA ARG A 86 -14.72 3.74 -21.21
C ARG A 86 -13.35 3.33 -20.66
N TYR A 87 -12.56 2.62 -21.45
CA TYR A 87 -11.23 2.14 -21.07
C TYR A 87 -10.08 3.00 -21.62
N LEU A 88 -10.35 3.94 -22.53
CA LEU A 88 -9.30 4.78 -23.13
C LEU A 88 -8.56 5.63 -22.08
N MET A 89 -9.28 6.22 -21.13
CA MET A 89 -8.68 7.01 -20.06
C MET A 89 -7.75 6.19 -19.14
N PRO A 90 -8.17 5.05 -18.55
CA PRO A 90 -7.23 4.28 -17.72
C PRO A 90 -6.07 3.69 -18.54
N PHE A 91 -6.25 3.32 -19.81
CA PHE A 91 -5.14 2.88 -20.65
C PHE A 91 -4.16 4.01 -20.99
N SER A 92 -4.63 5.23 -21.26
CA SER A 92 -3.74 6.37 -21.49
C SER A 92 -2.98 6.74 -20.23
N LEU A 93 -3.63 6.71 -19.06
CA LEU A 93 -2.98 6.88 -17.77
C LEU A 93 -1.95 5.78 -17.50
N LEU A 94 -2.21 4.53 -17.89
CA LEU A 94 -1.25 3.43 -17.73
C LEU A 94 0.04 3.71 -18.49
N LEU A 95 -0.06 4.17 -19.74
CA LEU A 95 1.10 4.56 -20.54
C LEU A 95 1.80 5.78 -19.93
N PHE A 96 1.03 6.76 -19.43
CA PHE A 96 1.59 7.96 -18.83
C PHE A 96 2.37 7.67 -17.54
N THR A 97 1.92 6.72 -16.72
CA THR A 97 2.66 6.29 -15.51
C THR A 97 4.00 5.65 -15.80
N GLN A 98 4.23 5.13 -17.01
CA GLN A 98 5.54 4.60 -17.40
C GLN A 98 6.57 5.71 -17.64
N VAL A 99 6.11 6.93 -17.95
CA VAL A 99 6.97 8.09 -18.20
C VAL A 99 7.10 8.95 -16.96
N ILE A 100 5.99 9.18 -16.24
CA ILE A 100 5.94 10.04 -15.06
C ILE A 100 5.55 9.22 -13.84
N HIS A 101 6.50 9.09 -12.92
CA HIS A 101 6.30 8.46 -11.62
C HIS A 101 5.73 9.50 -10.66
N SER A 102 4.43 9.41 -10.40
CA SER A 102 3.75 10.29 -9.45
C SER A 102 2.66 9.51 -8.69
N PRO A 103 2.68 9.52 -7.35
CA PRO A 103 1.67 8.83 -6.53
C PRO A 103 0.23 9.27 -6.85
N ILE A 104 0.04 10.53 -7.27
CA ILE A 104 -1.29 11.06 -7.63
C ILE A 104 -1.77 10.44 -8.94
N ILE A 105 -0.89 10.33 -9.95
CA ILE A 105 -1.23 9.75 -11.25
C ILE A 105 -1.51 8.25 -11.09
N GLU A 106 -0.71 7.54 -10.29
CA GLU A 106 -0.96 6.13 -9.99
C GLU A 106 -2.32 5.92 -9.28
N SER A 107 -2.65 6.79 -8.34
CA SER A 107 -3.96 6.76 -7.67
C SER A 107 -5.10 6.99 -8.67
N LEU A 108 -4.93 7.97 -9.56
CA LEU A 108 -5.91 8.29 -10.60
C LEU A 108 -6.07 7.11 -11.58
N LEU A 109 -4.97 6.48 -11.98
CA LEU A 109 -4.95 5.30 -12.85
C LEU A 109 -5.80 4.16 -12.27
N TRP A 110 -5.45 3.69 -11.07
CA TRP A 110 -6.12 2.54 -10.46
C TRP A 110 -7.57 2.84 -10.09
N PHE A 111 -7.86 4.07 -9.65
CA PHE A 111 -9.22 4.50 -9.38
C PHE A 111 -10.07 4.55 -10.66
N SER A 112 -9.49 5.02 -11.78
CA SER A 112 -10.16 5.07 -13.08
C SER A 112 -10.47 3.66 -13.60
N PHE A 113 -9.54 2.71 -13.49
CA PHE A 113 -9.83 1.30 -13.80
C PHE A 113 -11.00 0.77 -12.98
N GLY A 114 -11.04 1.06 -11.67
CA GLY A 114 -12.15 0.65 -10.80
C GLY A 114 -13.51 1.18 -11.26
N ILE A 115 -13.58 2.47 -11.66
CA ILE A 115 -14.81 3.05 -12.22
C ILE A 115 -15.16 2.40 -13.55
N SER A 116 -14.20 2.24 -14.47
CA SER A 116 -14.44 1.63 -15.77
C SER A 116 -14.96 0.20 -15.64
N PHE A 117 -14.39 -0.62 -14.74
CA PHE A 117 -14.87 -1.97 -14.50
C PHE A 117 -16.28 -2.00 -13.93
N ALA A 118 -16.60 -1.10 -12.99
CA ALA A 118 -17.94 -1.01 -12.42
C ALA A 118 -19.01 -0.61 -13.47
N ILE A 119 -18.71 0.37 -14.33
CA ILE A 119 -19.66 0.82 -15.38
C ILE A 119 -19.92 -0.28 -16.41
N ASN A 120 -18.88 -1.02 -16.80
CA ASN A 120 -18.98 -2.06 -17.81
C ASN A 120 -19.35 -3.44 -17.23
N ASN A 121 -19.68 -3.53 -15.93
CA ASN A 121 -19.95 -4.78 -15.21
C ASN A 121 -18.86 -5.86 -15.42
N PHE A 122 -17.61 -5.44 -15.50
CA PHE A 122 -16.48 -6.33 -15.72
C PHE A 122 -15.94 -6.85 -14.38
N ASP A 123 -16.07 -8.15 -14.14
CA ASP A 123 -15.50 -8.80 -12.96
C ASP A 123 -13.99 -9.02 -13.14
N PHE A 124 -13.21 -8.04 -12.71
CA PHE A 124 -11.74 -8.09 -12.78
C PHE A 124 -11.15 -9.23 -11.93
N LEU A 125 -11.77 -9.59 -10.80
CA LEU A 125 -11.25 -10.65 -9.93
C LEU A 125 -11.44 -12.03 -10.58
N TYR A 126 -12.61 -12.27 -11.18
CA TYR A 126 -12.85 -13.47 -11.96
C TYR A 126 -11.89 -13.56 -13.16
N PHE A 127 -11.63 -12.44 -13.85
CA PHE A 127 -10.65 -12.38 -14.92
C PHE A 127 -9.22 -12.72 -14.45
N CYS A 128 -8.80 -12.21 -13.27
CA CYS A 128 -7.51 -12.54 -12.67
C CYS A 128 -7.40 -14.04 -12.37
N ARG A 129 -8.43 -14.63 -11.76
CA ARG A 129 -8.47 -16.08 -11.50
C ARG A 129 -8.37 -16.88 -12.81
N ARG A 130 -9.16 -16.54 -13.82
CA ARG A 130 -9.21 -17.28 -15.10
C ARG A 130 -7.86 -17.30 -15.80
N ASN A 131 -7.11 -16.21 -15.72
CA ASN A 131 -5.81 -16.06 -16.36
C ASN A 131 -4.64 -16.26 -15.38
N LEU A 132 -4.87 -16.89 -14.23
CA LEU A 132 -3.88 -16.93 -13.15
C LEU A 132 -2.55 -17.55 -13.58
N VAL A 133 -2.58 -18.72 -14.22
CA VAL A 133 -1.37 -19.43 -14.66
C VAL A 133 -0.54 -18.57 -15.61
N PHE A 134 -1.20 -17.94 -16.58
CA PHE A 134 -0.56 -17.02 -17.51
C PHE A 134 0.03 -15.81 -16.78
N SER A 135 -0.72 -15.21 -15.85
CA SER A 135 -0.23 -14.05 -15.09
C SER A 135 0.98 -14.38 -14.23
N ILE A 136 1.01 -15.55 -13.58
CA ILE A 136 2.14 -16.02 -12.79
C ILE A 136 3.35 -16.24 -13.69
N PHE A 137 3.13 -16.90 -14.83
CA PHE A 137 4.20 -17.14 -15.80
C PHE A 137 4.85 -15.84 -16.27
N VAL A 138 4.04 -14.87 -16.72
CA VAL A 138 4.55 -13.56 -17.16
C VAL A 138 5.21 -12.80 -16.00
N ALA A 139 4.64 -12.84 -14.79
CA ALA A 139 5.23 -12.19 -13.62
C ALA A 139 6.61 -12.76 -13.29
N LEU A 140 6.76 -14.10 -13.22
CA LEU A 140 8.04 -14.75 -12.96
C LEU A 140 9.05 -14.48 -14.07
N LEU A 141 8.63 -14.62 -15.33
CA LEU A 141 9.45 -14.33 -16.49
C LEU A 141 9.97 -12.89 -16.46
N SER A 142 9.10 -11.93 -16.10
CA SER A 142 9.48 -10.51 -16.01
C SER A 142 10.55 -10.24 -14.95
N VAL A 143 10.53 -10.94 -13.81
CA VAL A 143 11.54 -10.81 -12.75
C VAL A 143 12.87 -11.44 -13.18
N VAL A 144 12.83 -12.59 -13.85
CA VAL A 144 14.03 -13.24 -14.38
C VAL A 144 14.69 -12.36 -15.44
N PHE A 145 13.92 -11.81 -16.38
CA PHE A 145 14.46 -10.87 -17.37
C PHE A 145 14.99 -9.59 -16.73
N ASP A 146 14.34 -9.09 -15.67
CA ASP A 146 14.81 -7.92 -14.94
C ASP A 146 16.22 -8.11 -14.43
N TYR A 147 16.53 -9.28 -13.84
CA TYR A 147 17.86 -9.59 -13.35
C TYR A 147 18.93 -9.47 -14.45
N PHE A 148 18.65 -10.00 -15.64
CA PHE A 148 19.59 -9.94 -16.76
C PHE A 148 19.71 -8.54 -17.35
N VAL A 149 18.61 -7.80 -17.49
CA VAL A 149 18.60 -6.51 -18.19
C VAL A 149 19.01 -5.36 -17.28
N TYR A 150 18.67 -5.42 -15.99
CA TYR A 150 19.08 -4.43 -15.00
C TYR A 150 20.61 -4.31 -14.95
N SER A 151 21.32 -5.46 -14.99
CA SER A 151 22.79 -5.48 -15.03
C SER A 151 23.41 -4.72 -16.22
N ARG A 152 22.65 -4.53 -17.30
CA ARG A 152 23.12 -3.90 -18.54
C ARG A 152 22.63 -2.48 -18.75
N THR A 153 21.41 -2.17 -18.30
CA THR A 153 20.70 -0.94 -18.64
C THR A 153 20.36 -0.08 -17.43
N ASN A 154 20.58 -0.60 -16.22
CA ASN A 154 20.19 0.01 -14.95
C ASN A 154 18.69 0.38 -14.87
N ASN A 155 17.86 -0.27 -15.70
CA ASN A 155 16.42 -0.05 -15.79
C ASN A 155 15.67 -1.31 -15.39
N HIS A 156 14.64 -1.13 -14.54
CA HIS A 156 13.76 -2.22 -14.11
C HIS A 156 12.63 -2.43 -15.14
N ILE A 157 12.83 -3.37 -16.06
CA ILE A 157 11.81 -3.79 -17.02
C ILE A 157 10.61 -4.44 -16.31
N SER A 158 10.83 -5.09 -15.17
CA SER A 158 9.76 -5.71 -14.39
C SER A 158 8.67 -4.72 -13.95
N SER A 159 8.97 -3.42 -13.90
CA SER A 159 8.01 -2.35 -13.59
C SER A 159 6.89 -2.25 -14.64
N TYR A 160 7.21 -2.42 -15.93
CA TYR A 160 6.22 -2.39 -17.03
C TYR A 160 5.22 -3.55 -16.94
N PHE A 161 5.61 -4.67 -16.32
CA PHE A 161 4.77 -5.86 -16.17
C PHE A 161 4.04 -5.92 -14.81
N SER A 162 3.95 -4.81 -14.09
CA SER A 162 3.33 -4.75 -12.76
C SER A 162 1.87 -5.19 -12.72
N ILE A 163 1.13 -5.01 -13.82
CA ILE A 163 -0.26 -5.50 -13.91
C ILE A 163 -0.34 -7.02 -13.75
N PHE A 164 0.59 -7.80 -14.31
CA PHE A 164 0.59 -9.26 -14.20
C PHE A 164 0.96 -9.73 -12.79
N LYS A 165 1.86 -9.02 -12.11
CA LYS A 165 2.18 -9.25 -10.69
C LYS A 165 0.93 -9.04 -9.83
N ILE A 166 0.20 -7.95 -10.05
CA ILE A 166 -1.07 -7.65 -9.34
C ILE A 166 -2.12 -8.72 -9.64
N MET A 167 -2.32 -9.08 -10.92
CA MET A 167 -3.27 -10.13 -11.32
C MET A 167 -2.94 -11.48 -10.66
N SER A 168 -1.66 -11.83 -10.55
CA SER A 168 -1.22 -13.07 -9.90
C SER A 168 -1.63 -13.09 -8.43
N VAL A 169 -1.30 -12.03 -7.69
CA VAL A 169 -1.63 -11.92 -6.25
C VAL A 169 -3.14 -11.93 -6.02
N LEU A 170 -3.90 -11.17 -6.82
CA LEU A 170 -5.35 -11.12 -6.71
C LEU A 170 -6.00 -12.46 -7.09
N GLY A 171 -5.51 -13.14 -8.12
CA GLY A 171 -6.01 -14.45 -8.54
C GLY A 171 -5.74 -15.55 -7.52
N ILE A 172 -4.54 -15.58 -6.92
CA ILE A 172 -4.23 -16.49 -5.79
C ILE A 172 -5.15 -16.18 -4.61
N GLY A 173 -5.28 -14.90 -4.23
CA GLY A 173 -6.15 -14.47 -3.14
C GLY A 173 -7.61 -14.89 -3.37
N TYR A 174 -8.12 -14.73 -4.59
CA TYR A 174 -9.46 -15.16 -4.96
C TYR A 174 -9.66 -16.67 -4.77
N LEU A 175 -8.72 -17.50 -5.26
CA LEU A 175 -8.79 -18.97 -5.08
C LEU A 175 -8.76 -19.38 -3.61
N CYS A 176 -7.88 -18.76 -2.81
CA CYS A 176 -7.78 -19.04 -1.39
C CYS A 176 -9.09 -18.71 -0.66
N VAL A 177 -9.71 -17.58 -0.97
CA VAL A 177 -10.98 -17.16 -0.35
C VAL A 177 -12.15 -18.01 -0.84
N GLU A 178 -12.22 -18.33 -2.13
CA GLU A 178 -13.29 -19.16 -2.69
C GLU A 178 -13.31 -20.57 -2.05
N LYS A 179 -12.15 -21.20 -1.92
CA LYS A 179 -12.03 -22.56 -1.37
C LYS A 179 -12.24 -22.64 0.15
N HIS A 180 -11.95 -21.55 0.87
CA HIS A 180 -11.85 -21.58 2.33
C HIS A 180 -12.70 -20.51 3.03
N ARG A 181 -13.70 -19.95 2.35
CA ARG A 181 -14.51 -18.78 2.79
C ARG A 181 -15.01 -18.83 4.24
N GLN A 182 -15.32 -20.03 4.75
CA GLN A 182 -15.87 -20.22 6.09
C GLN A 182 -14.81 -20.28 7.20
N TRP A 183 -13.52 -20.31 6.86
CA TRP A 183 -12.45 -20.41 7.84
C TRP A 183 -12.38 -19.14 8.69
N ALA A 184 -12.38 -19.32 10.02
CA ALA A 184 -12.26 -18.23 10.97
C ALA A 184 -11.00 -17.37 10.70
N SER A 185 -9.90 -17.99 10.25
CA SER A 185 -8.66 -17.30 9.88
C SER A 185 -8.85 -16.26 8.77
N ILE A 186 -9.71 -16.50 7.78
CA ILE A 186 -9.97 -15.53 6.70
C ILE A 186 -10.72 -14.30 7.23
N LYS A 187 -11.64 -14.51 8.17
CA LYS A 187 -12.33 -13.41 8.85
C LYS A 187 -11.34 -12.55 9.64
N VAL A 188 -10.46 -13.17 10.42
CA VAL A 188 -9.41 -12.46 11.19
C VAL A 188 -8.45 -11.72 10.26
N LEU A 189 -8.01 -12.32 9.17
CA LEU A 189 -7.13 -11.68 8.18
C LEU A 189 -7.81 -10.45 7.55
N ASN A 190 -9.08 -10.58 7.17
CA ASN A 190 -9.84 -9.46 6.61
C ASN A 190 -10.03 -8.31 7.62
N GLU A 191 -10.30 -8.64 8.88
CA GLU A 191 -10.38 -7.65 9.97
C GLU A 191 -9.03 -6.98 10.26
N SER A 192 -7.92 -7.69 10.04
CA SER A 192 -6.57 -7.20 10.32
C SER A 192 -5.92 -6.44 9.16
N SER A 193 -6.46 -6.54 7.95
CA SER A 193 -5.92 -5.93 6.73
C SER A 193 -5.61 -4.44 6.88
N PHE A 194 -6.55 -3.66 7.46
CA PHE A 194 -6.37 -2.22 7.64
C PHE A 194 -5.26 -1.91 8.65
N THR A 195 -5.23 -2.61 9.79
CA THR A 195 -4.20 -2.44 10.81
C THR A 195 -2.83 -2.75 10.22
N ILE A 196 -2.69 -3.89 9.53
CA ILE A 196 -1.44 -4.31 8.88
C ILE A 196 -0.99 -3.24 7.86
N TYR A 197 -1.92 -2.75 7.05
CA TYR A 197 -1.67 -1.68 6.11
C TYR A 197 -1.24 -0.36 6.78
N ALA A 198 -1.84 0.04 7.89
CA ALA A 198 -1.56 1.33 8.51
C ALA A 198 -0.27 1.36 9.35
N TYR A 199 0.26 0.20 9.75
CA TYR A 199 1.43 0.14 10.64
C TYR A 199 2.67 -0.46 9.99
N HIS A 200 2.55 -1.19 8.87
CA HIS A 200 3.71 -1.88 8.28
C HIS A 200 4.80 -0.89 7.84
N GLY A 201 4.45 0.32 7.40
CA GLY A 201 5.42 1.36 7.03
C GLY A 201 6.37 1.67 8.18
N LEU A 202 5.83 1.88 9.39
CA LEU A 202 6.60 2.05 10.62
C LEU A 202 7.58 0.90 10.89
N ILE A 203 7.09 -0.34 10.80
CA ILE A 203 7.91 -1.51 11.15
C ILE A 203 8.97 -1.79 10.09
N ILE A 204 8.69 -1.53 8.81
CA ILE A 204 9.67 -1.67 7.72
C ILE A 204 10.86 -0.74 7.90
N LEU A 205 10.69 0.43 8.54
CA LEU A 205 11.80 1.33 8.81
C LEU A 205 12.73 0.81 9.91
N LEU A 206 12.21 0.05 10.87
CA LEU A 206 12.95 -0.37 12.06
C LEU A 206 13.48 -1.80 11.95
N LEU A 207 12.64 -2.73 11.49
CA LEU A 207 12.83 -4.16 11.66
C LEU A 207 13.85 -4.77 10.67
N PRO A 208 13.79 -4.53 9.35
CA PRO A 208 14.76 -5.06 8.40
C PRO A 208 16.21 -4.60 8.67
N PRO A 209 16.50 -3.30 8.94
CA PRO A 209 17.87 -2.88 9.27
C PRO A 209 18.40 -3.52 10.56
N TYR A 210 17.53 -3.69 11.55
CA TYR A 210 17.89 -4.37 12.80
C TYR A 210 18.21 -5.85 12.55
N ILE A 211 17.32 -6.57 11.87
CA ILE A 211 17.53 -7.99 11.53
C ILE A 211 18.80 -8.15 10.70
N TYR A 212 18.98 -7.32 9.67
CA TYR A 212 20.18 -7.36 8.81
C TYR A 212 21.47 -7.27 9.63
N ARG A 213 21.56 -6.31 10.56
CA ARG A 213 22.72 -6.15 11.44
C ARG A 213 22.96 -7.35 12.35
N THR A 214 21.92 -8.05 12.76
CA THR A 214 22.01 -9.21 13.66
C THR A 214 22.26 -10.54 12.94
N VAL A 215 21.70 -10.71 11.74
CA VAL A 215 21.66 -11.99 11.03
C VAL A 215 22.75 -12.07 9.96
N CYS A 216 23.33 -10.96 9.48
CA CYS A 216 24.02 -10.97 8.19
C CYS A 216 25.34 -10.19 8.11
N GLY A 217 26.38 -10.90 7.64
CA GLY A 217 27.59 -10.36 7.03
C GLY A 217 27.85 -10.87 5.59
N VAL A 218 26.90 -11.63 4.98
CA VAL A 218 27.04 -12.31 3.67
C VAL A 218 25.75 -12.18 2.83
N PHE A 219 25.83 -12.32 1.50
CA PHE A 219 24.74 -12.17 0.51
C PHE A 219 23.45 -12.97 0.83
N GLU A 220 23.56 -14.22 1.30
CA GLU A 220 22.41 -15.07 1.67
C GLU A 220 21.58 -14.47 2.81
N GLY A 221 22.24 -13.68 3.66
CA GLY A 221 21.61 -13.00 4.76
C GLY A 221 20.53 -11.99 4.34
N VAL A 222 20.68 -11.35 3.18
CA VAL A 222 19.73 -10.33 2.71
C VAL A 222 18.37 -10.96 2.40
N ILE A 223 18.35 -12.10 1.71
CA ILE A 223 17.11 -12.82 1.36
C ILE A 223 16.43 -13.33 2.63
N LEU A 224 17.21 -13.92 3.55
CA LEU A 224 16.70 -14.41 4.82
C LEU A 224 16.11 -13.26 5.66
N THR A 225 16.80 -12.12 5.72
CA THR A 225 16.33 -10.90 6.38
C THR A 225 14.98 -10.46 5.81
N TYR A 226 14.82 -10.47 4.49
CA TYR A 226 13.57 -10.08 3.83
C TYR A 226 12.40 -10.99 4.21
N PHE A 227 12.58 -12.32 4.15
CA PHE A 227 11.54 -13.27 4.53
C PHE A 227 11.17 -13.18 6.01
N ILE A 228 12.17 -13.13 6.90
CA ILE A 228 11.94 -12.99 8.35
C ILE A 228 11.20 -11.68 8.63
N SER A 229 11.59 -10.58 7.99
CA SER A 229 10.93 -9.28 8.15
C SER A 229 9.46 -9.35 7.77
N ILE A 230 9.12 -9.95 6.62
CA ILE A 230 7.72 -10.10 6.19
C ILE A 230 6.91 -10.92 7.19
N VAL A 231 7.45 -12.07 7.61
CA VAL A 231 6.74 -12.96 8.56
C VAL A 231 6.49 -12.24 9.87
N LEU A 232 7.48 -11.54 10.40
CA LEU A 232 7.34 -10.77 11.64
C LEU A 232 6.37 -9.59 11.49
N ILE A 233 6.44 -8.84 10.39
CA ILE A 233 5.48 -7.74 10.12
C ILE A 233 4.05 -8.29 9.98
N ILE A 234 3.84 -9.45 9.38
CA ILE A 234 2.47 -9.99 9.33
C ILE A 234 2.04 -10.46 10.73
N SER A 235 2.94 -11.14 11.45
CA SER A 235 2.63 -11.72 12.77
C SER A 235 2.35 -10.66 13.84
N ILE A 236 3.21 -9.64 13.95
CA ILE A 236 3.02 -8.50 14.86
C ILE A 236 1.73 -7.76 14.51
N GLY A 237 1.44 -7.59 13.22
CA GLY A 237 0.24 -6.87 12.77
C GLY A 237 -1.05 -7.62 13.08
N LEU A 238 -1.03 -8.95 13.01
CA LEU A 238 -2.13 -9.80 13.43
C LEU A 238 -2.37 -9.70 14.94
N ILE A 239 -1.30 -9.79 15.75
CA ILE A 239 -1.40 -9.65 17.20
C ILE A 239 -1.96 -8.27 17.57
N LEU A 240 -1.40 -7.21 16.97
CA LEU A 240 -1.85 -5.83 17.18
C LEU A 240 -3.31 -5.66 16.81
N SER A 241 -3.73 -6.20 15.67
CA SER A 241 -5.13 -6.18 15.23
C SER A 241 -6.06 -6.87 16.23
N ILE A 242 -5.69 -8.05 16.73
CA ILE A 242 -6.47 -8.78 17.74
C ILE A 242 -6.60 -7.94 19.01
N LEU A 243 -5.51 -7.30 19.47
CA LEU A 243 -5.54 -6.43 20.64
C LEU A 243 -6.43 -5.20 20.44
N ILE A 244 -6.33 -4.53 19.29
CA ILE A 244 -7.18 -3.38 18.94
C ILE A 244 -8.66 -3.79 18.92
N ASN A 245 -8.97 -4.96 18.36
CA ASN A 245 -10.35 -5.44 18.23
C ASN A 245 -10.98 -5.86 19.58
N LYS A 246 -10.19 -6.07 20.65
CA LYS A 246 -10.73 -6.29 22.00
C LYS A 246 -11.39 -5.04 22.59
N SER A 247 -10.94 -3.84 22.20
CA SER A 247 -11.50 -2.58 22.69
C SER A 247 -12.35 -1.89 21.62
N LYS A 248 -13.63 -1.63 21.94
CA LYS A 248 -14.54 -0.92 21.03
C LYS A 248 -14.02 0.48 20.68
N VAL A 249 -13.39 1.17 21.65
CA VAL A 249 -12.82 2.50 21.44
C VAL A 249 -11.60 2.43 20.53
N ALA A 250 -10.66 1.51 20.80
CA ALA A 250 -9.47 1.36 19.97
C ALA A 250 -9.82 0.98 18.53
N ARG A 251 -10.78 0.06 18.35
CA ARG A 251 -11.25 -0.34 17.01
C ARG A 251 -11.90 0.81 16.24
N MET A 252 -12.70 1.64 16.90
CA MET A 252 -13.30 2.82 16.28
C MET A 252 -12.25 3.85 15.87
N LEU A 253 -11.24 4.07 16.71
CA LEU A 253 -10.19 5.05 16.49
C LEU A 253 -9.18 4.60 15.43
N LEU A 254 -8.63 3.38 15.57
CA LEU A 254 -7.51 2.90 14.75
C LEU A 254 -7.94 2.16 13.49
N CYS A 255 -9.17 1.64 13.42
CA CYS A 255 -9.67 0.88 12.26
C CYS A 255 -10.95 1.47 11.66
N GLY A 256 -11.59 2.44 12.34
CA GLY A 256 -12.79 3.10 11.85
C GLY A 256 -14.05 2.22 11.84
N ARG A 257 -14.07 1.15 12.64
CA ARG A 257 -15.15 0.14 12.71
C ARG A 257 -15.79 0.02 14.09
#